data_AF-A0A1Q5CKX6-F1
#
_entry.id   AF-A0A1Q5CKX6-F1
#
_cell.length_a   1.000
_cell.length_b   1.000
_cell.length_c   1.000
_cell.angle_alpha   90.00
_cell.angle_beta   90.00
_cell.angle_gamma   90.00
#
_symmetry.space_group_name_H-M   'P 1'
#
loop_
_entity.id
_entity.type
_entity.pdbx_description
1 polymer ?
#
loop_
_entity_poly.entity_id
_entity_poly.type
_entity_poly.pdbx_seq_one_letter_code
_entity_poly.pdbx_strand_id
1 'polypeptide(L)'
;MYDPAEHPHAAELRDAWRSVRDEDRSRGRSLLRIDGYARDPYGEFDMLDPAASLRARREGRPPGEPASAWAAPRPEDWALLTQRYGGVYVHGDVYWTVTRKNLAERRFDEVDVLGYIEGPA
;
A
#
# COMPACT_ATOMS: atom_id res chain seq x y z
N MET A 1 9.08 26.20 -0.65
CA MET A 1 7.65 26.05 -0.97
C MET A 1 7.60 25.46 -2.36
N TYR A 2 7.21 24.19 -2.51
CA TYR A 2 7.26 23.46 -3.78
C TYR A 2 6.00 23.84 -4.57
N ASP A 3 6.13 24.40 -5.78
CA ASP A 3 4.97 24.66 -6.63
C ASP A 3 4.58 23.34 -7.31
N PRO A 4 3.42 22.75 -6.98
CA PRO A 4 3.02 21.49 -7.58
C PRO A 4 2.70 21.62 -9.09
N ALA A 5 2.75 22.81 -9.69
CA ALA A 5 2.74 23.01 -11.15
C ALA A 5 4.08 22.66 -11.84
N GLU A 6 5.18 22.45 -11.09
CA GLU A 6 6.51 22.20 -11.69
C GLU A 6 6.71 20.80 -12.27
N HIS A 7 5.96 19.79 -11.81
CA HIS A 7 6.13 18.44 -12.34
C HIS A 7 5.22 18.23 -13.56
N PRO A 8 5.77 17.85 -14.73
CA PRO A 8 5.00 17.74 -15.97
C PRO A 8 3.77 16.81 -15.88
N HIS A 9 3.79 15.85 -14.95
CA HIS A 9 2.70 14.89 -14.72
C HIS A 9 1.79 15.23 -13.53
N ALA A 10 1.98 16.37 -12.85
CA ALA A 10 1.21 16.68 -11.63
C ALA A 10 -0.27 16.93 -11.92
N ALA A 11 -0.61 17.46 -13.10
CA ALA A 11 -2.00 17.64 -13.52
C ALA A 11 -2.69 16.29 -13.73
N GLU A 12 -2.05 15.39 -14.49
CA GLU A 12 -2.53 14.03 -14.74
C GLU A 12 -2.72 13.25 -13.44
N LEU A 13 -1.78 13.39 -12.50
CA LEU A 13 -1.88 12.76 -11.19
C LEU A 13 -3.06 13.33 -10.37
N ARG A 14 -3.32 14.64 -10.42
CA ARG A 14 -4.48 15.26 -9.75
C ARG A 14 -5.79 14.83 -10.37
N ASP A 15 -5.85 14.70 -11.69
CA ASP A 15 -7.05 14.29 -12.39
C ASP A 15 -7.36 12.81 -12.12
N ALA A 16 -6.34 11.95 -12.13
CA ALA A 16 -6.48 10.57 -11.67
C ALA A 16 -6.98 10.51 -10.21
N TRP A 17 -6.41 11.34 -9.33
CA TRP A 17 -6.84 11.43 -7.92
C TRP A 17 -8.28 11.89 -7.75
N ARG A 18 -8.72 12.91 -8.51
CA ARG A 18 -10.10 13.41 -8.47
C ARG A 18 -11.08 12.35 -8.96
N SER A 19 -10.76 11.71 -10.09
CA SER A 19 -11.61 10.67 -10.68
C SER A 19 -11.90 9.56 -9.67
N VAL A 20 -10.86 9.04 -9.01
CA VAL A 20 -11.05 7.94 -8.07
C VAL A 20 -11.74 8.40 -6.78
N ARG A 21 -11.44 9.61 -6.27
CA ARG A 21 -12.15 10.17 -5.11
C ARG A 21 -13.65 10.35 -5.37
N ASP A 22 -14.02 10.77 -6.57
CA ASP A 22 -15.42 11.00 -6.93
C ASP A 22 -16.16 9.67 -7.16
N GLU A 23 -15.49 8.64 -7.71
CA GLU A 23 -15.99 7.26 -7.71
C GLU A 23 -16.18 6.70 -6.28
N ASP A 24 -15.22 6.92 -5.39
CA ASP A 24 -15.28 6.50 -3.98
C ASP A 24 -16.47 7.11 -3.23
N ARG A 25 -16.73 8.40 -3.45
CA ARG A 25 -17.89 9.10 -2.87
C ARG A 25 -19.21 8.45 -3.28
N SER A 26 -19.33 7.96 -4.51
CA SER A 26 -20.54 7.29 -4.99
C SER A 26 -20.80 5.94 -4.32
N ARG A 27 -19.76 5.33 -3.72
CA ARG A 27 -19.82 3.99 -3.10
C ARG A 27 -19.85 4.01 -1.58
N GLY A 28 -19.84 5.19 -0.96
CA GLY A 28 -19.93 5.36 0.50
C GLY A 28 -18.71 4.86 1.28
N ARG A 29 -17.62 4.46 0.62
CA ARG A 29 -16.35 4.01 1.22
C ARG A 29 -15.19 4.45 0.33
N SER A 30 -14.09 4.92 0.92
CA SER A 30 -12.87 5.25 0.17
C SER A 30 -12.17 3.95 -0.27
N LEU A 31 -12.06 3.73 -1.59
CA LEU A 31 -11.28 2.66 -2.21
C LEU A 31 -9.82 3.05 -2.41
N LEU A 32 -9.51 4.35 -2.28
CA LEU A 32 -8.14 4.84 -2.21
C LEU A 32 -7.83 5.37 -0.82
N ARG A 33 -6.85 4.75 -0.17
CA ARG A 33 -6.22 5.28 1.02
C ARG A 33 -4.73 5.36 0.80
N ILE A 34 -4.21 6.59 0.79
CA ILE A 34 -2.79 6.85 1.04
C ILE A 34 -2.67 7.11 2.53
N ASP A 35 -1.69 6.46 3.17
CA ASP A 35 -1.31 6.67 4.55
C ASP A 35 -2.38 6.27 5.59
N GLY A 36 -2.39 4.98 5.93
CA GLY A 36 -3.17 4.39 7.00
C GLY A 36 -2.89 2.89 7.15
N TYR A 37 -3.25 2.30 8.29
CA TYR A 37 -3.12 0.84 8.51
C TYR A 37 -3.93 0.06 7.50
N ALA A 38 -3.30 -0.83 6.72
CA ALA A 38 -3.96 -1.69 5.74
C ALA A 38 -5.24 -2.29 6.31
N ARG A 39 -6.34 -2.16 5.56
CA ARG A 39 -7.62 -2.71 6.00
C ARG A 39 -7.56 -4.17 5.65
N ASP A 40 -7.30 -4.99 6.66
CA ASP A 40 -7.58 -6.40 6.56
C ASP A 40 -9.12 -6.58 6.65
N PRO A 41 -9.77 -7.18 5.63
CA PRO A 41 -11.19 -7.47 5.67
C PRO A 41 -11.62 -8.31 6.89
N TYR A 42 -10.72 -9.09 7.48
CA TYR A 42 -11.00 -9.94 8.64
C TYR A 42 -10.37 -9.46 9.95
N GLY A 43 -9.42 -8.52 9.89
CA GLY A 43 -8.72 -7.96 11.06
C GLY A 43 -7.80 -8.96 11.79
N GLU A 44 -7.44 -10.05 11.13
CA GLU A 44 -6.61 -11.14 11.62
C GLU A 44 -5.11 -10.88 11.43
N PHE A 45 -4.73 -10.08 10.41
CA PHE A 45 -3.34 -9.85 10.02
C PHE A 45 -3.05 -8.38 9.70
N ASP A 46 -1.88 -7.90 10.12
CA ASP A 46 -1.30 -6.70 9.51
C ASP A 46 -0.74 -7.11 8.14
N MET A 47 -1.35 -6.61 7.06
CA MET A 47 -0.95 -6.95 5.68
C MET A 47 0.47 -6.49 5.33
N LEU A 48 1.13 -5.73 6.20
CA LEU A 48 2.55 -5.40 6.08
C LEU A 48 3.48 -6.58 6.47
N ASP A 49 3.03 -7.49 7.33
CA ASP A 49 3.83 -8.68 7.74
C ASP A 49 3.96 -9.73 6.61
N PRO A 50 2.90 -10.06 5.85
CA PRO A 50 3.01 -10.84 4.62
C PRO A 50 3.95 -10.19 3.61
N ALA A 51 3.95 -8.85 3.48
CA ALA A 51 4.83 -8.12 2.58
C ALA A 51 6.31 -8.36 2.92
N ALA A 52 6.66 -8.15 4.19
CA ALA A 52 7.99 -8.39 4.71
C ALA A 52 8.42 -9.86 4.50
N SER A 53 7.51 -10.80 4.76
CA SER A 53 7.76 -12.23 4.62
C SER A 53 7.97 -12.65 3.17
N LEU A 54 7.16 -12.13 2.23
CA LEU A 54 7.28 -12.39 0.81
C LEU A 54 8.61 -11.85 0.25
N ARG A 55 8.98 -10.63 0.63
CA ARG A 55 10.25 -10.03 0.22
C ARG A 55 11.44 -10.83 0.76
N ALA A 56 11.42 -11.20 2.04
CA ALA A 56 12.45 -12.03 2.66
C ALA A 56 12.61 -13.38 1.95
N ARG A 57 11.50 -14.05 1.61
CA ARG A 57 11.51 -15.30 0.83
C ARG A 57 12.12 -15.12 -0.56
N ARG A 58 11.77 -14.06 -1.29
CA ARG A 58 12.34 -13.74 -2.61
C ARG A 58 13.85 -13.50 -2.55
N GLU A 59 14.31 -12.92 -1.45
CA GLU A 59 15.72 -12.62 -1.19
C GLU A 59 16.48 -13.80 -0.55
N GLY A 60 15.83 -14.94 -0.31
CA GLY A 60 16.47 -16.12 0.30
C GLY A 60 16.88 -15.94 1.76
N ARG A 61 16.26 -15.00 2.48
CA ARG A 61 16.53 -14.71 3.89
C ARG A 61 15.34 -15.04 4.79
N PRO A 62 15.56 -15.29 6.10
CA PRO A 62 14.45 -15.42 7.03
C PRO A 62 13.64 -14.11 7.10
N PRO A 63 12.31 -14.19 7.34
CA PRO A 63 11.50 -13.02 7.65
C PRO A 63 12.08 -12.26 8.84
N GLY A 64 12.02 -10.92 8.77
CA GLY A 64 12.36 -10.08 9.90
C GLY A 64 11.32 -10.19 11.02
N GLU A 65 11.64 -9.65 12.19
CA GLU A 65 10.68 -9.54 13.28
C GLU A 65 9.56 -8.56 12.89
N PRO A 66 8.28 -8.95 13.05
CA PRO A 66 7.13 -8.08 12.81
C PRO A 66 7.26 -6.73 13.52
N ALA A 67 6.70 -5.69 12.92
CA ALA A 67 6.68 -4.39 13.56
C ALA A 67 5.73 -4.42 14.78
N SER A 68 6.23 -4.02 15.94
CA SER A 68 5.36 -3.86 17.12
C SER A 68 4.57 -2.56 17.00
N ALA A 69 3.25 -2.65 17.17
CA ALA A 69 2.36 -1.47 17.19
C ALA A 69 2.69 -0.48 18.32
N TRP A 70 3.44 -0.92 19.34
CA TRP A 70 3.83 -0.12 20.51
C TRP A 70 5.27 0.39 20.45
N ALA A 71 6.05 -0.08 19.47
CA ALA A 71 7.43 0.37 19.27
C ALA A 71 7.48 1.59 18.36
N ALA A 72 8.56 2.37 18.49
CA ALA A 72 8.84 3.42 17.52
C ALA A 72 9.10 2.79 16.14
N PRO A 73 8.60 3.39 15.04
CA PRO A 73 8.83 2.87 13.69
C PRO A 73 10.31 2.83 13.34
N ARG A 74 10.75 1.71 12.77
CA ARG A 74 12.12 1.48 12.30
C ARG A 74 12.22 1.70 10.79
N PRO A 75 13.40 2.05 10.25
CA PRO A 75 13.60 2.21 8.80
C PRO A 75 13.26 0.96 7.98
N GLU A 76 13.50 -0.22 8.54
CA GLU A 76 13.22 -1.52 7.95
C GLU A 76 11.74 -1.93 8.03
N ASP A 77 10.92 -1.24 8.83
CA ASP A 77 9.50 -1.52 8.90
C ASP A 77 8.84 -1.17 7.56
N TRP A 78 7.82 -1.94 7.22
CA TRP A 78 7.05 -1.76 6.00
C TRP A 78 5.97 -0.69 6.20
N ALA A 79 5.61 -0.05 5.09
CA ALA A 79 4.58 0.98 5.04
C ALA A 79 3.68 0.73 3.83
N LEU A 80 2.39 1.04 3.99
CA LEU A 80 1.41 0.98 2.93
C LEU A 80 1.45 2.30 2.14
N LEU A 81 1.75 2.21 0.84
CA LEU A 81 1.62 3.35 -0.07
C LEU A 81 0.17 3.54 -0.47
N THR A 82 -0.47 2.46 -0.90
CA THR A 82 -1.88 2.47 -1.26
C THR A 82 -2.47 1.06 -1.19
N GLN A 83 -3.76 1.00 -0.92
CA GLN A 83 -4.59 -0.19 -1.01
C GLN A 83 -5.72 0.12 -1.99
N ARG A 84 -6.05 -0.85 -2.86
CA ARG A 84 -7.17 -0.74 -3.78
C ARG A 84 -7.91 -2.06 -3.88
N TYR A 85 -9.24 -2.00 -3.85
CA TYR A 85 -10.06 -3.16 -4.20
C TYR A 85 -9.85 -3.50 -5.67
N GLY A 86 -9.48 -4.75 -5.93
CA GLY A 86 -9.18 -5.29 -7.25
C GLY A 86 -10.40 -5.39 -8.18
N GLY A 87 -11.60 -5.15 -7.65
CA GLY A 87 -12.83 -5.06 -8.44
C GLY A 87 -13.27 -6.42 -8.99
N VAL A 88 -13.88 -6.40 -10.17
CA VAL A 88 -14.43 -7.61 -10.81
C VAL A 88 -13.37 -8.59 -11.32
N TYR A 89 -12.11 -8.17 -11.43
CA TYR A 89 -11.02 -9.00 -11.98
C TYR A 89 -10.19 -9.69 -10.90
N VAL A 90 -10.17 -9.10 -9.71
CA VAL A 90 -9.49 -9.63 -8.54
C VAL A 90 -10.49 -9.44 -7.40
N HIS A 91 -11.21 -10.51 -7.07
CA HIS A 91 -12.13 -10.53 -5.93
C HIS A 91 -11.35 -10.42 -4.61
N GLY A 92 -10.85 -9.22 -4.32
CA GLY A 92 -10.05 -8.95 -3.13
C GLY A 92 -9.19 -7.70 -3.27
N ASP A 93 -8.35 -7.45 -2.28
CA ASP A 93 -7.57 -6.23 -2.15
C ASP A 93 -6.15 -6.37 -2.72
N VAL A 94 -5.69 -5.33 -3.41
CA VAL A 94 -4.31 -5.18 -3.85
C VAL A 94 -3.64 -4.12 -3.00
N TYR A 95 -2.43 -4.42 -2.53
CA TYR A 95 -1.65 -3.61 -1.62
C TYR A 95 -0.30 -3.28 -2.24
N TRP A 96 0.08 -2.01 -2.23
CA TRP A 96 1.40 -1.54 -2.61
C TRP A 96 2.15 -1.14 -1.34
N THR A 97 3.29 -1.78 -1.13
CA THR A 97 4.05 -1.68 0.11
C THR A 97 5.51 -1.37 -0.16
N VAL A 98 6.15 -0.69 0.78
CA VAL A 98 7.55 -0.27 0.67
C VAL A 98 8.17 -0.20 2.06
N THR A 99 9.48 -0.33 2.20
CA THR A 99 10.14 -0.05 3.49
C THR A 99 10.13 1.44 3.78
N ARG A 100 10.07 1.82 5.06
CA ARG A 100 10.14 3.23 5.49
C ARG A 100 11.43 3.91 5.04
N LYS A 101 12.55 3.17 5.00
CA LYS A 101 13.81 3.63 4.43
C LYS A 101 13.66 4.01 2.96
N ASN A 102 13.14 3.11 2.14
CA ASN A 102 12.98 3.36 0.70
C ASN A 102 11.96 4.48 0.45
N LEU A 103 10.93 4.60 1.28
CA LEU A 103 10.00 5.72 1.24
C LEU A 103 10.71 7.06 1.53
N ALA A 104 11.53 7.12 2.58
CA ALA A 104 12.29 8.32 2.93
C ALA A 104 13.30 8.71 1.83
N GLU A 105 13.92 7.72 1.18
CA GLU A 105 14.84 7.88 0.06
C GLU A 105 14.15 8.06 -1.30
N ARG A 106 12.80 8.02 -1.36
CA ARG A 106 11.99 8.11 -2.58
C ARG A 106 12.32 7.05 -3.64
N ARG A 107 12.74 5.86 -3.19
CA ARG A 107 13.08 4.70 -4.02
C ARG A 107 11.84 3.84 -4.31
N PHE A 108 10.98 4.36 -5.18
CA PHE A 108 9.71 3.69 -5.55
C PHE A 108 9.89 2.53 -6.54
N ASP A 109 11.10 2.32 -7.05
CA ASP A 109 11.53 1.13 -7.79
C ASP A 109 11.53 -0.14 -6.92
N GLU A 110 11.56 0.01 -5.59
CA GLU A 110 11.64 -1.06 -4.61
C GLU A 110 10.27 -1.38 -3.95
N VAL A 111 9.18 -1.09 -4.65
CA VAL A 111 7.81 -1.36 -4.16
C VAL A 111 7.43 -2.82 -4.39
N ASP A 112 6.85 -3.45 -3.37
CA ASP A 112 6.24 -4.77 -3.47
C ASP A 112 4.72 -4.69 -3.55
N VAL A 113 4.16 -5.51 -4.42
CA VAL A 113 2.71 -5.63 -4.66
C VAL A 113 2.22 -6.98 -4.14
N LEU A 114 1.16 -6.91 -3.34
CA LEU A 114 0.52 -8.06 -2.68
C LEU A 114 -0.94 -8.09 -3.12
N GLY A 115 -1.46 -9.28 -3.41
CA GLY A 115 -2.89 -9.50 -3.62
C GLY A 115 -3.43 -10.40 -2.51
N TYR A 116 -4.50 -9.96 -1.85
CA TYR A 116 -5.38 -10.84 -1.10
C TYR A 116 -6.56 -11.16 -2.01
N ILE A 117 -6.79 -12.44 -2.30
CA ILE A 117 -7.85 -12.89 -3.20
C ILE A 117 -8.76 -13.81 -2.39
N GLU A 118 -10.02 -13.44 -2.25
CA GLU A 118 -11.05 -14.35 -1.76
C GLU A 118 -11.26 -15.41 -2.85
N GLY A 119 -10.93 -16.67 -2.55
CA GLY A 119 -11.19 -17.79 -3.46
C GLY A 119 -12.69 -17.93 -3.73
N PRO A 120 -13.10 -18.67 -4.79
CA PRO A 120 -14.51 -18.98 -4.98
C PRO A 120 -15.05 -19.70 -3.74
N ALA A 121 -16.17 -19.21 -3.21
CA ALA A 121 -16.92 -19.85 -2.14
C ALA A 121 -17.42 -21.24 -2.54
#